data_AF-A0A3R9JLU0-F1
#
_entry.id   AF-A0A3R9JLU0-F1
#
_cell.length_a   1.000
_cell.length_b   1.000
_cell.length_c   1.000
_cell.angle_alpha   90.00
_cell.angle_beta   90.00
_cell.angle_gamma   90.00
#
_symmetry.space_group_name_H-M   'P 1'
#
loop_
_entity.id
_entity.type
_entity.pdbx_description
1 polymer ?
#
loop_
_entity_poly.entity_id
_entity_poly.type
_entity_poly.pdbx_seq_one_letter_code
_entity_poly.pdbx_strand_id
1 'polypeptide(L)'
;MIASKGRFVSILTLMMLGSLALVGLKVASPNMERTAEDYLRKANALDLAVIADYGLDKEDQDELKTLQGASVEFGYMADLTVENGEEYSKSESISTFQVTEGRLPEADEEIDLADFWKDRYQIGQTITFTKKEEGKSVLKSQTFTITGFVQSGEMLSQKDLGSASSGNGNLAGYGVILPSQFDSDVYSIARVRYDDLKNLDAFSSEYKTKRAQHQEELQDLLADNGQKRLAGIKANGQKSLEEGKEQLQTAESNLKNGKSQLEKASSSLLH
;
A
#
# COMPACT_ATOMS: atom_id res chain seq x y z
N MET A 1 -69.26 -11.37 23.16
CA MET A 1 -68.05 -12.16 22.84
C MET A 1 -67.27 -11.61 21.64
N ILE A 2 -66.83 -10.33 21.61
CA ILE A 2 -66.03 -9.80 20.46
C ILE A 2 -64.81 -8.95 20.92
N ALA A 3 -64.45 -8.91 22.20
CA ALA A 3 -63.29 -8.14 22.68
C ALA A 3 -61.89 -8.79 22.41
N SER A 4 -61.82 -9.87 21.64
CA SER A 4 -60.65 -10.76 21.56
C SER A 4 -59.89 -10.75 20.23
N LYS A 5 -60.55 -10.45 19.10
CA LYS A 5 -59.91 -10.55 17.76
C LYS A 5 -58.84 -9.47 17.52
N GLY A 6 -59.08 -8.23 17.94
CA GLY A 6 -58.10 -7.14 17.80
C GLY A 6 -56.84 -7.36 18.63
N ARG A 7 -56.97 -7.74 19.90
CA ARG A 7 -55.83 -8.05 20.78
C ARG A 7 -55.03 -9.25 20.29
N PHE A 8 -55.71 -10.28 19.78
CA PHE A 8 -55.04 -11.42 19.16
C PHE A 8 -54.22 -11.02 17.93
N VAL A 9 -54.79 -10.25 17.00
CA VAL A 9 -54.08 -9.77 15.82
C VAL A 9 -52.91 -8.87 16.19
N SER A 10 -53.05 -7.99 17.20
CA SER A 10 -51.95 -7.15 17.68
C SER A 10 -50.81 -7.96 18.29
N ILE A 11 -51.10 -8.95 19.13
CA ILE A 11 -50.08 -9.83 19.73
C ILE A 11 -49.40 -10.67 18.65
N LEU A 12 -50.17 -11.22 17.71
CA LEU A 12 -49.65 -11.97 16.57
C LEU A 12 -48.69 -11.13 15.74
N THR A 13 -49.08 -9.88 15.43
CA THR A 13 -48.25 -8.97 14.63
C THR A 13 -46.98 -8.57 15.38
N LEU A 14 -47.07 -8.31 16.69
CA LEU A 14 -45.89 -8.02 17.52
C LEU A 14 -44.93 -9.21 17.61
N MET A 15 -45.45 -10.43 17.79
CA MET A 15 -44.64 -11.65 17.78
C MET A 15 -44.02 -11.90 16.40
N MET A 16 -44.77 -11.67 15.33
CA MET A 16 -44.26 -11.78 13.96
C MET A 16 -43.13 -10.78 13.71
N LEU A 17 -43.30 -9.52 14.09
CA LEU A 17 -42.28 -8.48 13.96
C LEU A 17 -41.02 -8.82 14.78
N GLY A 18 -41.19 -9.30 16.02
CA GLY A 18 -40.08 -9.74 16.87
C GLY A 18 -39.32 -10.92 16.26
N SER A 19 -40.03 -11.91 15.71
CA SER A 19 -39.42 -13.06 15.03
C SER A 19 -38.70 -12.67 13.75
N LEU A 20 -39.29 -11.78 12.93
CA LEU A 20 -38.69 -11.28 11.69
C LEU A 20 -37.43 -10.47 11.97
N ALA A 21 -37.45 -9.61 13.00
CA ALA A 21 -36.27 -8.85 13.40
C ALA A 21 -35.12 -9.76 13.87
N LEU A 22 -35.43 -10.76 14.71
CA LEU A 22 -34.42 -11.71 15.21
C LEU A 22 -33.83 -12.56 14.08
N VAL A 23 -34.67 -13.11 13.20
CA VAL A 23 -34.20 -13.90 12.05
C VAL A 23 -33.42 -13.02 11.09
N GLY A 24 -33.92 -11.82 10.78
CA GLY A 24 -33.26 -10.84 9.92
C GLY A 24 -31.85 -10.50 10.40
N LEU A 25 -31.68 -10.22 11.70
CA LEU A 25 -30.37 -9.96 12.29
C LEU A 25 -29.45 -11.21 12.24
N LYS A 26 -30.00 -12.40 12.50
CA LYS A 26 -29.23 -13.65 12.48
C LYS A 26 -28.74 -14.05 11.09
N VAL A 27 -29.50 -13.75 10.04
CA VAL A 27 -29.11 -14.06 8.65
C VAL A 27 -28.28 -12.95 8.00
N ALA A 28 -28.30 -11.74 8.55
CA ALA A 28 -27.51 -10.63 8.03
C ALA A 28 -26.00 -10.93 8.08
N SER A 29 -25.47 -11.40 9.22
CA SER A 29 -24.03 -11.65 9.36
C SER A 29 -23.52 -12.73 8.40
N PRO A 30 -24.10 -13.95 8.31
CA PRO A 30 -23.64 -14.97 7.37
C PRO A 30 -23.74 -14.53 5.90
N ASN A 31 -24.74 -13.72 5.55
CA ASN A 31 -24.88 -13.17 4.19
C ASN A 31 -23.77 -12.14 3.89
N MET A 32 -23.42 -11.29 4.85
CA MET A 32 -22.31 -10.34 4.73
C MET A 32 -20.97 -11.06 4.64
N GLU A 33 -20.74 -12.07 5.49
CA GLU A 33 -19.53 -12.91 5.45
C GLU A 33 -19.36 -13.56 4.08
N ARG A 34 -20.41 -14.20 3.55
CA ARG A 34 -20.35 -14.80 2.21
C ARG A 34 -20.05 -13.78 1.10
N THR A 35 -20.65 -12.59 1.18
CA THR A 35 -20.42 -11.52 0.21
C THR A 35 -18.98 -11.02 0.27
N ALA A 36 -18.44 -10.85 1.48
CA ALA A 36 -17.07 -10.43 1.68
C ALA A 36 -16.07 -11.52 1.27
N GLU A 37 -16.39 -12.79 1.53
CA GLU A 37 -15.58 -13.93 1.10
C GLU A 37 -15.51 -14.02 -0.43
N ASP A 38 -16.66 -13.92 -1.11
CA ASP A 38 -16.73 -13.89 -2.58
C ASP A 38 -15.87 -12.74 -3.15
N TYR A 39 -15.92 -11.57 -2.51
CA TYR A 39 -15.11 -10.42 -2.88
C TYR A 39 -13.60 -10.69 -2.71
N LEU A 40 -13.18 -11.17 -1.54
CA LEU A 40 -11.79 -11.50 -1.23
C LEU A 40 -11.23 -12.58 -2.17
N ARG A 41 -12.02 -13.61 -2.46
CA ARG A 41 -11.66 -14.68 -3.42
C ARG A 41 -11.50 -14.13 -4.83
N LYS A 42 -12.44 -13.30 -5.29
CA LYS A 42 -12.39 -12.70 -6.64
C LYS A 42 -11.18 -11.77 -6.81
N ALA A 43 -10.84 -11.00 -5.78
CA ALA A 43 -9.70 -10.10 -5.81
C ALA A 43 -8.36 -10.81 -5.53
N ASN A 44 -8.38 -12.11 -5.23
CA ASN A 44 -7.19 -12.88 -4.86
C ASN A 44 -6.45 -12.26 -3.65
N ALA A 45 -7.22 -11.78 -2.66
CA ALA A 45 -6.70 -11.01 -1.54
C ALA A 45 -5.61 -11.75 -0.76
N LEU A 46 -4.62 -10.99 -0.27
CA LEU A 46 -3.56 -11.45 0.61
C LEU A 46 -4.10 -12.00 1.94
N ASP A 47 -3.33 -12.90 2.57
CA ASP A 47 -3.60 -13.37 3.92
C ASP A 47 -2.85 -12.52 4.96
N LEU A 48 -1.58 -12.23 4.67
CA LEU A 48 -0.68 -11.41 5.49
C LEU A 48 0.08 -10.39 4.63
N ALA A 49 0.33 -9.22 5.19
CA ALA A 49 1.13 -8.17 4.58
C ALA A 49 2.32 -7.85 5.49
N VAL A 50 3.51 -7.80 4.90
CA VAL A 50 4.72 -7.31 5.55
C VAL A 50 4.96 -5.90 5.04
N ILE A 51 4.90 -4.92 5.94
CA ILE A 51 5.13 -3.50 5.62
C ILE A 51 6.40 -3.07 6.34
N ALA A 52 7.31 -2.41 5.62
CA ALA A 52 8.60 -1.99 6.16
C ALA A 52 8.80 -0.48 6.03
N ASP A 53 9.07 0.20 7.15
CA ASP A 53 9.30 1.66 7.20
C ASP A 53 10.50 2.11 6.36
N TYR A 54 11.54 1.28 6.27
CA TYR A 54 12.78 1.56 5.52
C TYR A 54 12.89 0.76 4.21
N GLY A 55 11.77 0.17 3.79
CA GLY A 55 11.65 -0.73 2.66
C GLY A 55 12.23 -2.13 2.89
N LEU A 56 11.79 -3.06 2.06
CA LEU A 56 12.20 -4.44 1.93
C LEU A 56 13.31 -4.52 0.88
N ASP A 57 14.54 -4.75 1.35
CA ASP A 57 15.69 -4.86 0.48
C ASP A 57 15.77 -6.26 -0.16
N LYS A 58 16.88 -6.53 -0.85
CA LYS A 58 17.02 -7.78 -1.61
C LYS A 58 17.13 -9.00 -0.69
N GLU A 59 17.75 -8.84 0.48
CA GLU A 59 17.90 -9.93 1.45
C GLU A 59 16.53 -10.26 2.04
N ASP A 60 15.74 -9.24 2.40
CA ASP A 60 14.34 -9.41 2.83
C ASP A 60 13.50 -10.12 1.77
N GLN A 61 13.63 -9.73 0.51
CA GLN A 61 12.92 -10.34 -0.60
C GLN A 61 13.28 -11.81 -0.79
N ASP A 62 14.56 -12.14 -0.66
CA ASP A 62 15.05 -13.50 -0.85
C ASP A 62 14.60 -14.39 0.32
N GLU A 63 14.63 -13.91 1.57
CA GLU A 63 14.05 -14.61 2.72
C GLU A 63 12.54 -14.89 2.52
N LEU A 64 11.77 -13.86 2.14
CA LEU A 64 10.33 -14.01 1.90
C LEU A 64 10.00 -14.98 0.75
N LYS A 65 10.83 -15.04 -0.30
CA LYS A 65 10.65 -16.00 -1.40
C LYS A 65 10.93 -17.45 -0.99
N THR A 66 11.59 -17.69 0.14
CA THR A 66 11.83 -19.05 0.65
C THR A 66 10.66 -19.64 1.42
N LEU A 67 9.60 -18.85 1.67
CA LEU A 67 8.38 -19.32 2.34
C LEU A 67 7.78 -20.51 1.57
N GLN A 68 7.64 -21.64 2.26
CA GLN A 68 7.09 -22.84 1.66
C GLN A 68 5.56 -22.79 1.65
N GLY A 69 4.95 -23.18 0.53
CA GLY A 69 3.50 -23.18 0.39
C GLY A 69 2.88 -21.77 0.43
N ALA A 70 3.64 -20.74 0.08
CA ALA A 70 3.15 -19.37 -0.02
C ALA A 70 3.58 -18.74 -1.34
N SER A 71 2.72 -17.87 -1.87
CA SER A 71 3.04 -16.95 -2.95
C SER A 71 3.28 -15.56 -2.36
N VAL A 72 4.34 -14.89 -2.80
CA VAL A 72 4.70 -13.55 -2.34
C VAL A 72 4.74 -12.60 -3.53
N GLU A 73 4.09 -11.46 -3.37
CA GLU A 73 4.13 -10.38 -4.35
C GLU A 73 4.58 -9.08 -3.68
N PHE A 74 5.61 -8.45 -4.24
CA PHE A 74 6.15 -7.20 -3.73
C PHE A 74 5.50 -6.00 -4.41
N GLY A 75 5.35 -4.92 -3.66
CA GLY A 75 4.77 -3.69 -4.16
C GLY A 75 5.31 -2.46 -3.46
N TYR A 76 4.92 -1.32 -3.99
CA TYR A 76 5.19 -0.01 -3.44
C TYR A 76 3.89 0.64 -2.97
N MET A 77 4.02 1.49 -1.96
CA MET A 77 2.99 2.31 -1.36
C MET A 77 3.60 3.69 -1.12
N ALA A 78 2.85 4.75 -1.44
CA ALA A 78 3.25 6.11 -1.18
C ALA A 78 2.05 6.94 -0.72
N ASP A 79 2.20 7.67 0.39
CA ASP A 79 1.20 8.65 0.82
C ASP A 79 1.29 9.93 0.00
N LEU A 80 0.16 10.42 -0.51
CA LEU A 80 0.08 11.66 -1.27
C LEU A 80 -1.03 12.60 -0.80
N THR A 81 -0.74 13.90 -0.91
CA THR A 81 -1.60 14.96 -0.39
C THR A 81 -2.36 15.65 -1.52
N VAL A 82 -3.25 14.93 -2.20
CA VAL A 82 -4.40 15.60 -2.85
C VAL A 82 -5.53 15.74 -1.84
N GLU A 83 -5.76 14.72 -0.98
CA GLU A 83 -6.73 14.77 0.13
C GLU A 83 -6.37 13.81 1.30
N ASN A 84 -5.09 13.50 1.55
CA ASN A 84 -4.64 12.34 2.35
C ASN A 84 -5.01 11.00 1.67
N GLY A 85 -4.60 10.83 0.42
CA GLY A 85 -4.76 9.57 -0.31
C GLY A 85 -3.47 8.74 -0.27
N GLU A 86 -3.58 7.44 -0.54
CA GLU A 86 -2.44 6.53 -0.68
C GLU A 86 -2.41 5.99 -2.10
N GLU A 87 -1.25 6.06 -2.73
CA GLU A 87 -1.00 5.38 -3.99
C GLU A 87 -0.39 4.02 -3.75
N TYR A 88 -0.94 3.03 -4.44
CA TYR A 88 -0.49 1.66 -4.44
C TYR A 88 0.10 1.34 -5.82
N SER A 89 1.21 0.63 -5.84
CA SER A 89 1.66 0.00 -7.08
C SER A 89 0.64 -1.03 -7.52
N LYS A 90 0.31 -1.04 -8.81
CA LYS A 90 -0.49 -2.08 -9.44
C LYS A 90 0.06 -3.45 -9.06
N SER A 91 -0.80 -4.27 -8.47
CA SER A 91 -0.55 -5.68 -8.25
C SER A 91 -0.95 -6.48 -9.49
N GLU A 92 -0.17 -7.51 -9.81
CA GLU A 92 -0.42 -8.44 -10.91
C GLU A 92 -1.23 -9.66 -10.48
N SER A 93 -1.02 -10.19 -9.28
CA SER A 93 -1.56 -11.50 -8.89
C SER A 93 -2.21 -11.59 -7.51
N ILE A 94 -1.72 -10.90 -6.48
CA ILE A 94 -2.22 -10.97 -5.10
C ILE A 94 -2.82 -9.62 -4.69
N SER A 95 -4.08 -9.63 -4.27
CA SER A 95 -4.86 -8.41 -4.00
C SER A 95 -5.00 -7.51 -5.22
N THR A 96 -5.51 -8.11 -6.29
CA THR A 96 -5.77 -7.43 -7.55
C THR A 96 -6.84 -6.35 -7.42
N PHE A 97 -6.78 -5.38 -8.33
CA PHE A 97 -7.73 -4.29 -8.44
C PHE A 97 -8.83 -4.64 -9.45
N GLN A 98 -10.09 -4.53 -9.04
CA GLN A 98 -11.23 -4.74 -9.92
C GLN A 98 -11.60 -3.42 -10.59
N VAL A 99 -11.48 -3.35 -11.92
CA VAL A 99 -11.90 -2.20 -12.71
C VAL A 99 -13.43 -2.08 -12.66
N THR A 100 -13.93 -0.93 -12.24
CA THR A 100 -15.36 -0.58 -12.29
C THR A 100 -15.68 0.22 -13.54
N GLU A 101 -14.76 1.07 -13.99
CA GLU A 101 -14.89 1.87 -15.21
C GLU A 101 -13.51 2.17 -15.80
N GLY A 102 -13.40 2.24 -17.13
CA GLY A 102 -12.12 2.49 -17.81
C GLY A 102 -11.24 1.25 -17.92
N ARG A 103 -9.94 1.41 -17.66
CA ARG A 103 -8.92 0.34 -17.68
C ARG A 103 -7.81 0.61 -16.68
N LEU A 104 -7.09 -0.44 -16.26
CA LEU A 104 -5.87 -0.32 -15.47
C LEU A 104 -4.77 0.48 -16.21
N PRO A 105 -3.83 1.08 -15.47
CA PRO A 105 -2.65 1.72 -16.06
C PRO A 105 -1.85 0.71 -16.89
N GLU A 106 -1.45 1.14 -18.09
CA GLU A 106 -0.66 0.40 -19.06
C GLU A 106 0.63 1.15 -19.44
N ALA A 107 0.64 2.48 -19.27
CA ALA A 107 1.81 3.32 -19.49
C ALA A 107 2.20 4.11 -18.23
N ASP A 108 3.43 4.62 -18.26
CA ASP A 108 3.90 5.62 -17.30
C ASP A 108 2.96 6.84 -17.29
N GLU A 109 2.85 7.53 -16.15
CA GLU A 109 1.97 8.71 -15.97
C GLU A 109 0.46 8.45 -16.13
N GLU A 110 0.04 7.18 -16.05
CA GLU A 110 -1.37 6.78 -15.94
C GLU A 110 -1.72 6.38 -14.50
N ILE A 111 -2.94 6.71 -14.07
CA ILE A 111 -3.45 6.38 -12.74
C ILE A 111 -4.91 5.91 -12.79
N ASP A 112 -5.23 4.91 -12.00
CA ASP A 112 -6.61 4.57 -11.66
C ASP A 112 -6.93 5.03 -10.26
N LEU A 113 -8.14 5.56 -10.06
CA LEU A 113 -8.60 6.08 -8.77
C LEU A 113 -9.63 5.15 -8.13
N ALA A 114 -9.82 5.27 -6.83
CA ALA A 114 -10.86 4.53 -6.13
C ALA A 114 -12.27 4.80 -6.72
N ASP A 115 -13.10 3.77 -6.85
CA ASP A 115 -14.44 3.84 -7.47
C ASP A 115 -15.37 4.90 -6.85
N PHE A 116 -15.29 5.14 -5.54
CA PHE A 116 -16.10 6.16 -4.86
C PHE A 116 -15.65 7.60 -5.16
N TRP A 117 -14.63 7.80 -5.99
CA TRP A 117 -14.20 9.10 -6.50
C TRP A 117 -14.72 9.40 -7.92
N LYS A 118 -15.47 8.49 -8.54
CA LYS A 118 -16.02 8.68 -9.90
C LYS A 118 -16.95 9.87 -10.09
N ASP A 119 -17.64 10.29 -9.03
CA ASP A 119 -18.52 11.47 -9.09
C ASP A 119 -17.73 12.78 -8.97
N ARG A 120 -16.43 12.71 -8.65
CA ARG A 120 -15.54 13.86 -8.47
C ARG A 120 -14.53 14.05 -9.59
N TYR A 121 -14.08 12.95 -10.20
CA TYR A 121 -13.09 12.96 -11.26
C TYR A 121 -13.61 12.27 -12.51
N GLN A 122 -12.98 12.53 -13.65
CA GLN A 122 -13.35 11.93 -14.93
C GLN A 122 -12.16 11.24 -15.60
N ILE A 123 -12.42 10.16 -16.34
CA ILE A 123 -11.40 9.51 -17.17
C ILE A 123 -10.90 10.51 -18.22
N GLY A 124 -9.58 10.58 -18.41
CA GLY A 124 -8.88 11.53 -19.26
C GLY A 124 -8.53 12.85 -18.57
N GLN A 125 -9.02 13.09 -17.34
CA GLN A 125 -8.58 14.23 -16.54
C GLN A 125 -7.17 13.98 -15.99
N THR A 126 -6.40 15.06 -15.84
CA THR A 126 -5.09 15.03 -15.18
C THR A 126 -5.22 15.42 -13.71
N ILE A 127 -4.53 14.69 -12.84
CA ILE A 127 -4.41 14.97 -11.40
C ILE A 127 -2.94 15.20 -11.06
N THR A 128 -2.67 16.17 -10.18
CA THR A 128 -1.32 16.49 -9.72
C THR A 128 -1.25 16.33 -8.21
N PHE A 129 -0.32 15.51 -7.74
CA PHE A 129 -0.10 15.24 -6.33
C PHE A 129 1.02 16.13 -5.77
N THR A 130 0.67 16.92 -4.76
CA THR A 130 1.64 17.74 -4.03
C THR A 130 2.20 17.00 -2.82
N LYS A 131 3.51 17.10 -2.63
CA LYS A 131 4.23 16.52 -1.50
C LYS A 131 4.08 17.39 -0.24
N LYS A 132 3.97 16.77 0.94
CA LYS A 132 3.99 17.46 2.26
C LYS A 132 5.39 17.59 2.87
N GLU A 133 6.35 16.74 2.51
CA GLU A 133 7.68 16.69 3.16
C GLU A 133 8.87 17.13 2.27
N GLU A 134 9.84 17.82 2.86
CA GLU A 134 11.14 18.12 2.25
C GLU A 134 11.97 16.82 2.12
N GLY A 135 12.25 16.37 0.89
CA GLY A 135 13.07 15.19 0.61
C GLY A 135 12.89 14.66 -0.82
N LYS A 136 13.63 13.61 -1.19
CA LYS A 136 13.50 12.93 -2.50
C LYS A 136 12.05 12.44 -2.71
N SER A 137 11.54 12.56 -3.93
CA SER A 137 10.20 12.06 -4.27
C SER A 137 10.22 10.54 -4.33
N VAL A 138 9.22 9.87 -3.76
CA VAL A 138 9.05 8.40 -3.88
C VAL A 138 8.51 8.05 -5.28
N LEU A 139 7.99 9.04 -6.01
CA LEU A 139 7.46 8.90 -7.37
C LEU A 139 8.31 9.71 -8.37
N LYS A 140 8.47 9.17 -9.57
CA LYS A 140 9.20 9.82 -10.68
C LYS A 140 8.41 10.99 -11.26
N SER A 141 7.09 10.82 -11.40
CA SER A 141 6.16 11.84 -11.86
C SER A 141 5.19 12.22 -10.75
N GLN A 142 4.74 13.47 -10.74
CA GLN A 142 3.74 13.98 -9.79
C GLN A 142 2.37 14.21 -10.44
N THR A 143 2.31 14.09 -11.76
CA THR A 143 1.14 14.40 -12.56
C THR A 143 0.77 13.17 -13.35
N PHE A 144 -0.48 12.75 -13.26
CA PHE A 144 -0.98 11.52 -13.86
C PHE A 144 -2.30 11.78 -14.59
N THR A 145 -2.53 11.02 -15.66
CA THR A 145 -3.81 11.02 -16.38
C THR A 145 -4.67 9.87 -15.86
N ILE A 146 -5.91 10.19 -15.50
CA ILE A 146 -6.85 9.21 -14.95
C ILE A 146 -7.33 8.29 -16.08
N THR A 147 -7.05 6.99 -15.97
CA THR A 147 -7.41 5.97 -16.97
C THR A 147 -8.62 5.12 -16.59
N GLY A 148 -8.94 5.09 -15.30
CA GLY A 148 -10.03 4.27 -14.80
C GLY A 148 -10.35 4.48 -13.33
N PHE A 149 -11.37 3.75 -12.90
CA PHE A 149 -11.81 3.65 -11.53
C PHE A 149 -11.80 2.18 -11.10
N VAL A 150 -11.32 1.94 -9.88
CA VAL A 150 -11.06 0.58 -9.39
C VAL A 150 -11.54 0.38 -7.95
N GLN A 151 -11.82 -0.88 -7.62
CA GLN A 151 -12.01 -1.36 -6.26
C GLN A 151 -10.81 -2.22 -5.86
N SER A 152 -10.16 -1.86 -4.75
CA SER A 152 -9.04 -2.62 -4.20
C SER A 152 -9.51 -3.89 -3.50
N GLY A 153 -8.86 -5.02 -3.79
CA GLY A 153 -9.06 -6.28 -3.08
C GLY A 153 -8.75 -6.21 -1.58
N GLU A 154 -8.01 -5.19 -1.15
CA GLU A 154 -7.56 -4.98 0.23
C GLU A 154 -8.52 -4.08 1.02
N MET A 155 -9.37 -3.31 0.31
CA MET A 155 -10.35 -2.43 0.95
C MET A 155 -11.74 -3.04 0.99
N LEU A 156 -12.20 -3.33 2.21
CA LEU A 156 -13.55 -3.85 2.49
C LEU A 156 -14.59 -2.75 2.71
N SER A 157 -14.15 -1.51 2.92
CA SER A 157 -15.01 -0.35 3.19
C SER A 157 -14.68 0.76 2.20
N GLN A 158 -15.72 1.52 1.81
CA GLN A 158 -15.57 2.73 0.98
C GLN A 158 -15.63 4.02 1.81
N LYS A 159 -15.88 3.91 3.12
CA LYS A 159 -16.06 5.05 4.03
C LYS A 159 -14.97 5.13 5.09
N ASP A 160 -14.42 3.98 5.46
CA ASP A 160 -13.39 3.85 6.47
C ASP A 160 -12.28 3.01 5.86
N LEU A 161 -11.28 3.70 5.32
CA LEU A 161 -10.16 3.07 4.63
C LEU A 161 -9.00 2.74 5.59
N GLY A 162 -9.19 2.99 6.88
CA GLY A 162 -8.14 2.89 7.89
C GLY A 162 -7.26 4.13 7.96
N SER A 163 -6.14 4.00 8.66
CA SER A 163 -5.15 5.06 8.83
C SER A 163 -4.16 5.05 7.67
N ALA A 164 -3.73 6.23 7.24
CA ALA A 164 -2.64 6.38 6.29
C ALA A 164 -1.32 5.88 6.91
N SER A 165 -0.46 5.27 6.11
CA SER A 165 0.83 4.71 6.53
C SER A 165 1.79 5.77 7.11
N SER A 166 1.70 7.02 6.65
CA SER A 166 2.37 8.20 7.23
C SER A 166 1.89 8.59 8.64
N GLY A 167 0.84 7.98 9.16
CA GLY A 167 0.28 8.31 10.48
C GLY A 167 -0.39 9.69 10.55
N ASN A 168 -0.65 10.33 9.40
CA ASN A 168 -1.16 11.70 9.33
C ASN A 168 -2.69 11.82 9.47
N GLY A 169 -3.39 10.71 9.70
CA GLY A 169 -4.84 10.64 9.86
C GLY A 169 -5.47 9.46 9.12
N ASN A 170 -6.76 9.58 8.83
CA ASN A 170 -7.50 8.57 8.07
C ASN A 170 -7.24 8.73 6.57
N LEU A 171 -7.15 7.60 5.89
CA LEU A 171 -7.02 7.51 4.45
C LEU A 171 -8.33 7.97 3.78
N ALA A 172 -8.24 8.93 2.86
CA ALA A 172 -9.40 9.51 2.17
C ALA A 172 -9.71 8.86 0.81
N GLY A 173 -8.73 8.17 0.24
CA GLY A 173 -8.87 7.37 -0.97
C GLY A 173 -7.56 6.77 -1.44
N TYR A 174 -7.62 6.03 -2.54
CA TYR A 174 -6.44 5.38 -3.08
C TYR A 174 -6.34 5.52 -4.60
N GLY A 175 -5.09 5.46 -5.08
CA GLY A 175 -4.74 5.44 -6.50
C GLY A 175 -3.89 4.22 -6.84
N VAL A 176 -3.93 3.79 -8.09
CA VAL A 176 -3.12 2.69 -8.62
C VAL A 176 -2.31 3.18 -9.80
N ILE A 177 -0.99 3.00 -9.74
CA ILE A 177 -0.03 3.38 -10.79
C ILE A 177 0.91 2.21 -11.10
N LEU A 178 1.66 2.28 -12.19
CA LEU A 178 2.65 1.25 -12.52
C LEU A 178 3.82 1.24 -11.51
N PRO A 179 4.39 0.06 -11.17
CA PRO A 179 5.59 -0.04 -10.34
C PRO A 179 6.78 0.77 -10.88
N SER A 180 6.88 0.93 -12.20
CA SER A 180 7.91 1.74 -12.87
C SER A 180 7.92 3.21 -12.46
N GLN A 181 6.81 3.72 -11.94
CA GLN A 181 6.64 5.12 -11.53
C GLN A 181 7.20 5.42 -10.13
N PHE A 182 7.56 4.40 -9.35
CA PHE A 182 8.21 4.57 -8.06
C PHE A 182 9.73 4.78 -8.24
N ASP A 183 10.29 5.77 -7.55
CA ASP A 183 11.72 6.08 -7.46
C ASP A 183 12.31 5.46 -6.17
N SER A 184 12.17 4.14 -6.04
CA SER A 184 12.73 3.36 -4.94
C SER A 184 13.26 2.01 -5.41
N ASP A 185 14.49 1.69 -5.02
CA ASP A 185 15.13 0.39 -5.27
C ASP A 185 14.66 -0.70 -4.29
N VAL A 186 13.87 -0.32 -3.27
CA VAL A 186 13.34 -1.21 -2.23
C VAL A 186 11.81 -1.13 -2.18
N TYR A 187 11.16 -2.27 -2.01
CA TYR A 187 9.68 -2.36 -1.94
C TYR A 187 9.18 -1.90 -0.58
N SER A 188 7.96 -1.38 -0.46
CA SER A 188 7.40 -0.98 0.84
C SER A 188 6.50 -2.04 1.46
N ILE A 189 5.94 -2.93 0.64
CA ILE A 189 5.02 -3.98 1.06
C ILE A 189 5.35 -5.31 0.36
N ALA A 190 5.23 -6.41 1.10
CA ALA A 190 5.13 -7.75 0.55
C ALA A 190 3.78 -8.37 0.94
N ARG A 191 3.02 -8.77 -0.08
CA ARG A 191 1.72 -9.45 0.04
C ARG A 191 1.97 -10.94 0.04
N VAL A 192 1.57 -11.62 1.10
CA VAL A 192 1.77 -13.07 1.26
C VAL A 192 0.43 -13.78 1.22
N ARG A 193 0.37 -14.85 0.44
CA ARG A 193 -0.81 -15.71 0.35
C ARG A 193 -0.43 -17.19 0.44
N TYR A 194 -0.98 -17.89 1.41
CA TYR A 194 -0.65 -19.27 1.74
C TYR A 194 -1.60 -20.25 1.03
N ASP A 195 -1.02 -21.30 0.45
CA ASP A 195 -1.74 -22.33 -0.30
C ASP A 195 -2.76 -23.07 0.56
N ASP A 196 -2.44 -23.29 1.84
CA ASP A 196 -3.29 -24.02 2.78
C ASP A 196 -4.45 -23.19 3.35
N LEU A 197 -4.46 -21.88 3.08
CA LEU A 197 -5.54 -20.95 3.43
C LEU A 197 -6.52 -20.70 2.28
N LYS A 198 -6.10 -20.88 1.01
CA LYS A 198 -6.87 -20.51 -0.20
C LYS A 198 -8.31 -21.04 -0.25
N ASN A 199 -8.56 -22.22 0.31
CA ASN A 199 -9.85 -22.89 0.25
C ASN A 199 -10.67 -22.78 1.54
N LEU A 200 -10.12 -22.16 2.58
CA LEU A 200 -10.82 -21.92 3.83
C LEU A 200 -11.68 -20.66 3.74
N ASP A 201 -12.79 -20.67 4.46
CA ASP A 201 -13.59 -19.46 4.67
C ASP A 201 -12.79 -18.49 5.55
N ALA A 202 -12.55 -17.28 5.04
CA ALA A 202 -11.79 -16.21 5.71
C ALA A 202 -12.38 -15.81 7.08
N PHE A 203 -13.67 -16.07 7.32
CA PHE A 203 -14.37 -15.78 8.57
C PHE A 203 -14.38 -16.97 9.54
N SER A 204 -14.00 -18.16 9.08
CA SER A 204 -13.95 -19.37 9.89
C SER A 204 -12.87 -19.33 10.99
N SER A 205 -13.11 -20.05 12.08
CA SER A 205 -12.13 -20.18 13.16
C SER A 205 -10.86 -20.93 12.73
N GLU A 206 -10.96 -21.82 11.75
CA GLU A 206 -9.81 -22.58 11.22
C GLU A 206 -8.85 -21.65 10.47
N TYR A 207 -9.38 -20.83 9.55
CA TYR A 207 -8.59 -19.82 8.84
C TYR A 207 -7.90 -18.86 9.81
N LYS A 208 -8.63 -18.33 10.79
CA LYS A 208 -8.08 -17.40 11.79
C LYS A 208 -6.92 -18.00 12.59
N THR A 209 -7.07 -19.25 13.03
CA THR A 209 -6.02 -19.96 13.79
C THR A 209 -4.77 -20.16 12.95
N LYS A 210 -4.92 -20.69 11.73
CA LYS A 210 -3.77 -20.94 10.84
C LYS A 210 -3.09 -19.64 10.39
N ARG A 211 -3.87 -18.62 10.04
CA ARG A 211 -3.34 -17.29 9.70
C ARG A 211 -2.53 -16.70 10.86
N ALA A 212 -2.99 -16.86 12.10
CA ALA A 212 -2.25 -16.40 13.28
C ALA A 212 -0.93 -17.15 13.47
N GLN A 213 -0.92 -18.47 13.24
CA GLN A 213 0.31 -19.26 13.27
C GLN A 213 1.31 -18.80 12.20
N HIS A 214 0.86 -18.64 10.95
CA HIS A 214 1.69 -18.11 9.87
C HIS A 214 2.21 -16.70 10.17
N GLN A 215 1.42 -15.88 10.87
CA GLN A 215 1.84 -14.55 11.31
C GLN A 215 3.00 -14.62 12.33
N GLU A 216 2.93 -15.52 13.30
CA GLU A 216 4.02 -15.74 14.27
C GLU A 216 5.28 -16.25 13.58
N GLU A 217 5.15 -17.24 12.69
CA GLU A 217 6.28 -17.78 11.92
C GLU A 217 6.96 -16.70 11.06
N LEU A 218 6.17 -15.81 10.45
CA LEU A 218 6.67 -14.71 9.65
C LEU A 218 7.32 -13.61 10.50
N GLN A 219 6.79 -13.34 11.68
CA GLN A 219 7.40 -12.40 12.63
C GLN A 219 8.75 -12.89 13.14
N ASP A 220 8.86 -14.18 13.45
CA ASP A 220 10.10 -14.80 13.89
C ASP A 220 11.15 -14.82 12.76
N LEU A 221 10.73 -15.12 11.53
CA LEU A 221 11.61 -15.13 10.36
C LEU A 221 12.24 -13.75 10.09
N LEU A 222 11.46 -12.68 10.22
CA LEU A 222 11.85 -11.32 9.85
C LEU A 222 12.34 -10.48 11.05
N ALA A 223 12.49 -11.08 12.22
CA ALA A 223 12.72 -10.37 13.48
C ALA A 223 14.00 -9.52 13.48
N ASP A 224 15.04 -9.94 12.75
CA ASP A 224 16.32 -9.24 12.70
C ASP A 224 16.47 -8.29 11.50
N ASN A 225 15.54 -8.33 10.54
CA ASN A 225 15.60 -7.59 9.28
C ASN A 225 15.62 -6.08 9.51
N GLY A 226 14.76 -5.57 10.40
CA GLY A 226 14.74 -4.14 10.75
C GLY A 226 16.07 -3.64 11.32
N GLN A 227 16.73 -4.45 12.15
CA GLN A 227 18.04 -4.09 12.74
C GLN A 227 19.16 -4.15 11.70
N LYS A 228 19.18 -5.21 10.87
CA LYS A 228 20.11 -5.35 9.74
C LYS A 228 20.00 -4.16 8.79
N ARG A 229 18.77 -3.81 8.40
CA ARG A 229 18.48 -2.69 7.50
C ARG A 229 18.96 -1.36 8.06
N LEU A 230 18.65 -1.07 9.33
CA LEU A 230 19.11 0.15 9.99
C LEU A 230 20.64 0.24 10.06
N ALA A 231 21.31 -0.87 10.34
CA ALA A 231 22.77 -0.94 10.33
C ALA A 231 23.35 -0.68 8.93
N GLY A 232 22.76 -1.27 7.88
CA GLY A 232 23.13 -1.05 6.48
C GLY A 232 22.97 0.41 6.05
N ILE A 233 21.84 1.05 6.40
CA ILE A 233 21.60 2.47 6.13
C ILE A 233 22.67 3.34 6.79
N LYS A 234 22.99 3.08 8.06
CA LYS A 234 24.03 3.83 8.78
C LYS A 234 25.41 3.66 8.15
N ALA A 235 25.78 2.43 7.77
CA ALA A 235 27.06 2.14 7.14
C ALA A 235 27.20 2.82 5.76
N ASN A 236 26.15 2.75 4.93
CA ASN A 236 26.12 3.42 3.62
C ASN A 236 26.18 4.95 3.75
N GLY A 237 25.48 5.51 4.73
CA GLY A 237 25.54 6.95 5.03
C GLY A 237 26.94 7.39 5.46
N GLN A 238 27.62 6.62 6.32
CA GLN A 238 29.00 6.88 6.71
C GLN A 238 29.97 6.80 5.53
N LYS A 239 29.82 5.79 4.67
CA LYS A 239 30.65 5.64 3.47
C LYS A 239 30.47 6.81 2.50
N SER A 240 29.24 7.21 2.22
CA SER A 240 28.93 8.35 1.34
C SER A 240 29.49 9.66 1.89
N LEU A 241 29.47 9.82 3.22
CA LEU A 241 30.03 10.99 3.89
C LEU A 241 31.56 11.04 3.78
N GLU A 242 32.23 9.89 3.87
CA GLU A 242 33.69 9.82 3.71
C GLU A 242 34.11 10.05 2.25
N GLU A 243 33.43 9.43 1.29
CA GLU A 243 33.65 9.68 -0.14
C GLU A 243 33.42 11.16 -0.50
N GLY A 244 32.38 11.78 0.06
CA GLY A 244 32.11 13.21 -0.10
C GLY A 244 33.22 14.10 0.46
N LYS A 245 33.82 13.75 1.61
CA LYS A 245 34.98 14.47 2.17
C LYS A 245 36.22 14.34 1.28
N GLU A 246 36.51 13.15 0.77
CA GLU A 246 37.64 12.94 -0.14
C GLU A 246 37.49 13.74 -1.44
N GLN A 247 36.28 13.77 -2.00
CA GLN A 247 35.96 14.60 -3.17
C GLN A 247 36.11 16.09 -2.86
N LEU A 248 35.65 16.55 -1.70
CA LEU A 248 35.79 17.94 -1.27
C LEU A 248 37.27 18.33 -1.10
N GLN A 249 38.07 17.49 -0.44
CA GLN A 249 39.51 17.70 -0.29
C GLN A 249 40.22 17.74 -1.65
N THR A 250 39.83 16.87 -2.58
CA THR A 250 40.35 16.87 -3.95
C THR A 250 39.99 18.16 -4.69
N ALA A 251 38.75 18.62 -4.57
CA ALA A 251 38.29 19.87 -5.17
C ALA A 251 39.03 21.09 -4.58
N GLU A 252 39.23 21.14 -3.27
CA GLU A 252 40.00 22.19 -2.59
C GLU A 252 41.47 22.22 -3.07
N SER A 253 42.10 21.05 -3.19
CA SER A 253 43.46 20.92 -3.72
C SER A 253 43.57 21.43 -5.16
N ASN A 254 42.62 21.02 -6.02
CA ASN A 254 42.55 21.48 -7.41
C ASN A 254 42.31 23.00 -7.51
N LEU A 255 41.45 23.55 -6.66
CA LEU A 255 41.20 25.00 -6.60
C LEU A 255 42.45 25.77 -6.17
N LYS A 256 43.19 25.28 -5.17
CA LYS A 256 44.45 25.88 -4.73
C LYS A 256 45.51 25.84 -5.83
N ASN A 257 45.65 24.71 -6.51
CA ASN A 257 46.57 24.55 -7.64
C ASN A 257 46.19 25.49 -8.80
N GLY A 258 44.90 25.57 -9.13
CA GLY A 258 44.39 26.50 -10.15
C GLY A 258 44.69 27.96 -9.82
N LYS A 259 44.46 28.39 -8.57
CA LYS A 259 44.84 29.75 -8.10
C LYS A 259 46.34 30.02 -8.27
N SER A 260 47.20 29.09 -7.85
CA SER A 260 48.65 29.26 -7.99
C SER A 260 49.10 29.36 -9.45
N GLN A 261 48.49 28.58 -10.36
CA GLN A 261 48.77 28.68 -11.78
C GLN A 261 48.31 30.03 -12.36
N LEU A 262 47.15 30.54 -11.95
CA LEU A 262 46.60 31.84 -12.35
C LEU A 262 47.51 33.00 -11.91
N GLU A 263 48.03 32.94 -10.68
CA GLU A 263 48.99 33.92 -10.16
C GLU A 263 50.31 33.91 -10.94
N LYS A 264 50.85 32.73 -11.24
CA LYS A 264 52.07 32.58 -12.06
C LYS A 264 51.86 33.10 -13.48
N ALA A 265 50.74 32.79 -14.11
CA ALA A 265 50.42 33.26 -15.45
C ALA A 265 50.26 34.80 -15.48
N SER A 266 49.57 35.38 -14.49
CA SER A 266 49.40 36.82 -14.37
C SER A 266 50.73 37.56 -14.14
N SER A 267 51.63 36.98 -13.35
CA SER A 267 52.96 37.56 -13.10
C SER A 267 53.85 37.51 -14.35
N SER A 268 53.67 36.50 -15.21
CA SER A 268 54.42 36.32 -16.45
C SER A 268 53.92 37.23 -17.60
N LEU A 269 52.72 37.79 -17.49
CA LEU A 269 52.16 38.76 -18.44
C LEU A 269 52.48 40.22 -18.10
N LEU A 270 52.98 40.48 -16.89
CA LEU A 270 53.37 41.81 -16.38
C LEU A 270 54.89 42.07 -16.49
N HIS A 271 55.62 41.18 -17.16
CA HIS A 271 57.02 41.33 -17.57
C HIS A 271 57.13 41.15 -19.08
#